data_AF-A0A3B8ULQ4-F1
#
_entry.id   AF-A0A3B8ULQ4-F1
#
_cell.length_a   1.000
_cell.length_b   1.000
_cell.length_c   1.000
_cell.angle_alpha   90.00
_cell.angle_beta   90.00
_cell.angle_gamma   90.00
#
_symmetry.space_group_name_H-M   'P 1'
#
loop_
_entity.id
_entity.type
_entity.pdbx_description
1 polymer ?
#
loop_
_entity_poly.entity_id
_entity_poly.type
_entity_poly.pdbx_seq_one_letter_code
_entity_poly.pdbx_strand_id
1 'polypeptide(L)'
;HYNYVGDSILGYKAHMGAGSITSNVKSDKKLITIKGPDENVDTGIKKIGAFLGDYVEVGCGSVLNPGTIVGKESNIYPLSSVRGFVPAGSIYKKQGEITKK
;
A
#
# COMPACT_ATOMS: atom_id res chain seq x y z
N HIS A 1 -14.51 -2.09 9.51
CA HIS A 1 -13.43 -2.04 10.53
C HIS A 1 -13.06 -0.60 10.85
N TYR A 2 -12.37 -0.33 11.97
CA TYR A 2 -11.75 0.97 12.25
C TYR A 2 -10.51 1.18 11.38
N ASN A 3 -10.73 1.43 10.09
CA ASN A 3 -9.67 1.69 9.13
C ASN A 3 -9.67 3.18 8.79
N TYR A 4 -8.51 3.70 8.38
CA TYR A 4 -8.43 4.99 7.71
C TYR A 4 -8.00 4.77 6.27
N VAL A 5 -8.86 5.19 5.34
CA VAL A 5 -8.60 5.11 3.91
C VAL A 5 -8.76 6.51 3.32
N GLY A 6 -7.65 7.14 2.94
CA GLY A 6 -7.61 8.50 2.43
C GLY A 6 -6.78 8.57 1.17
N ASP A 7 -7.23 9.34 0.16
CA ASP A 7 -6.52 9.61 -1.09
C ASP A 7 -5.98 8.33 -1.78
N SER A 8 -6.77 7.26 -1.74
CA SER A 8 -6.37 5.90 -2.13
C SER A 8 -7.27 5.34 -3.23
N ILE A 9 -6.74 4.38 -3.99
CA ILE A 9 -7.49 3.60 -4.97
C ILE A 9 -7.53 2.14 -4.50
N LEU A 10 -8.73 1.58 -4.42
CA LEU A 10 -8.94 0.16 -4.14
C LEU A 10 -9.54 -0.54 -5.34
N GLY A 11 -8.88 -1.60 -5.78
CA GLY A 11 -9.35 -2.48 -6.84
C GLY A 11 -10.54 -3.32 -6.42
N TYR A 12 -11.07 -4.06 -7.40
CA TYR A 12 -12.21 -4.95 -7.21
C TYR A 12 -11.90 -5.99 -6.14
N LYS A 13 -12.79 -6.11 -5.14
CA LYS A 13 -12.65 -7.04 -4.01
C LYS A 13 -11.32 -6.91 -3.24
N ALA A 14 -10.68 -5.75 -3.27
CA ALA A 14 -9.62 -5.44 -2.32
C ALA A 14 -10.22 -5.37 -0.91
N HIS A 15 -9.55 -5.99 0.06
CA HIS A 15 -10.01 -6.07 1.42
C HIS A 15 -8.94 -5.57 2.39
N MET A 16 -9.41 -4.87 3.42
CA MET A 16 -8.57 -4.25 4.43
C MET A 16 -8.97 -4.75 5.82
N GLY A 17 -8.08 -5.55 6.41
CA GLY A 17 -8.19 -6.06 7.77
C GLY A 17 -8.32 -4.95 8.81
N ALA A 18 -8.77 -5.32 10.02
CA ALA A 18 -9.11 -4.34 11.03
C ALA A 18 -7.90 -3.49 11.49
N GLY A 19 -8.11 -2.18 11.65
CA GLY A 19 -7.06 -1.27 12.09
C GLY A 19 -6.00 -0.98 11.03
N SER A 20 -6.23 -1.38 9.78
CA SER A 20 -5.30 -1.05 8.70
C SER A 20 -5.53 0.38 8.18
N ILE A 21 -4.43 1.02 7.77
CA ILE A 21 -4.39 2.46 7.49
C ILE A 21 -3.66 2.69 6.17
N THR A 22 -4.24 3.49 5.28
CA THR A 22 -3.51 4.12 4.18
C THR A 22 -3.04 5.50 4.66
N SER A 23 -1.76 5.63 5.03
CA SER A 23 -1.19 6.94 5.35
C SER A 23 -1.10 7.76 4.06
N ASN A 24 -1.68 8.97 4.06
CA ASN A 24 -1.75 9.82 2.88
C ASN A 24 -0.78 11.01 2.91
N VAL A 25 -0.11 11.29 4.03
CA VAL A 25 0.83 12.41 4.17
C VAL A 25 2.17 11.90 4.67
N LYS A 26 3.27 12.31 4.05
CA LYS A 26 4.62 12.04 4.57
C LYS A 26 4.83 12.81 5.87
N SER A 27 5.50 12.20 6.86
CA SER A 27 5.79 12.85 8.15
C SER A 27 6.61 14.14 8.01
N ASP A 28 7.46 14.22 6.98
CA ASP A 28 8.24 15.42 6.65
C ASP A 28 7.48 16.47 5.83
N LYS A 29 6.20 16.21 5.52
CA LYS A 29 5.29 17.07 4.74
C LYS A 29 5.77 17.41 3.32
N LYS A 30 6.76 16.69 2.79
CA LYS A 30 7.24 16.85 1.42
C LYS A 30 6.25 16.27 0.40
N LEU A 31 6.44 16.64 -0.86
CA LEU A 31 5.70 16.08 -1.99
C LEU A 31 5.95 14.57 -2.11
N ILE A 32 4.94 13.85 -2.60
CA ILE A 32 5.00 12.39 -2.73
C ILE A 32 5.60 12.02 -4.08
N THR A 33 6.53 11.07 -4.05
CA THR A 33 7.08 10.41 -5.22
C THR A 33 6.64 8.97 -5.12
N ILE A 34 5.94 8.48 -6.13
CA ILE A 34 5.49 7.09 -6.21
C ILE A 34 6.65 6.26 -6.74
N LYS A 35 7.02 5.20 -6.02
CA LYS A 35 8.05 4.25 -6.46
C LYS A 35 7.36 3.12 -7.21
N GLY A 36 7.24 3.27 -8.53
CA GLY A 36 6.63 2.28 -9.41
C GLY A 36 7.59 1.11 -9.72
N PRO A 37 7.10 0.09 -10.46
CA PRO A 37 7.93 -1.03 -10.92
C PRO A 37 9.02 -0.60 -11.89
N ASP A 38 8.72 0.33 -12.79
CA ASP A 38 9.61 0.73 -13.88
C ASP A 38 10.39 2.01 -13.53
N GLU A 39 9.68 3.04 -13.07
CA GLU A 39 10.28 4.33 -12.73
C GLU A 39 9.60 4.99 -11.52
N ASN A 40 10.29 6.00 -10.99
CA ASN A 40 9.72 6.86 -9.96
C ASN A 40 8.90 7.98 -10.62
N VAL A 41 7.69 8.22 -10.09
CA VAL A 41 6.82 9.29 -10.57
C VAL A 41 6.76 10.39 -9.52
N ASP A 42 7.30 11.57 -9.86
CA ASP A 42 7.14 12.77 -9.05
C ASP A 42 5.74 13.36 -9.27
N THR A 43 4.92 13.30 -8.22
CA THR A 43 3.48 13.56 -8.39
C THR A 43 3.10 15.03 -8.28
N GLY A 44 3.97 15.88 -7.69
CA GLY A 44 3.62 17.25 -7.32
C GLY A 44 2.56 17.37 -6.21
N ILE A 45 2.12 16.25 -5.61
CA ILE A 45 0.99 16.19 -4.68
C ILE A 45 1.50 15.93 -3.25
N LYS A 46 0.90 16.61 -2.26
CA LYS A 46 1.19 16.41 -0.83
C LYS A 46 0.43 15.24 -0.18
N LYS A 47 -0.73 14.87 -0.73
CA LYS A 47 -1.63 13.86 -0.18
C LYS A 47 -1.90 12.73 -1.17
N ILE A 48 -1.36 11.54 -0.93
CA ILE A 48 -1.59 10.32 -1.69
C ILE A 48 -1.50 9.15 -0.72
N GLY A 49 -2.56 8.36 -0.61
CA GLY A 49 -2.60 7.14 0.19
C GLY A 49 -1.95 5.97 -0.54
N ALA A 50 -2.72 4.92 -0.81
CA ALA A 50 -2.22 3.70 -1.44
C ALA A 50 -3.06 3.26 -2.65
N PHE A 51 -2.45 2.45 -3.51
CA PHE A 51 -3.06 1.83 -4.68
C PHE A 51 -3.09 0.32 -4.44
N LEU A 52 -4.28 -0.24 -4.21
CA LEU A 52 -4.47 -1.67 -4.02
C LEU A 52 -5.07 -2.24 -5.31
N GLY A 53 -4.42 -3.23 -5.90
CA GLY A 53 -4.96 -3.96 -7.04
C GLY A 53 -6.15 -4.84 -6.65
N ASP A 54 -6.75 -5.47 -7.66
CA ASP A 54 -7.88 -6.37 -7.46
C ASP A 54 -7.49 -7.55 -6.55
N TYR A 55 -8.41 -7.97 -5.67
CA TYR A 55 -8.23 -9.11 -4.77
C TYR A 55 -7.01 -9.01 -3.83
N VAL A 56 -6.54 -7.79 -3.54
CA VAL A 56 -5.52 -7.58 -2.51
C VAL A 56 -6.13 -7.80 -1.13
N GLU A 57 -5.43 -8.55 -0.29
CA GLU A 57 -5.80 -8.81 1.10
C GLU A 57 -4.80 -8.15 2.06
N VAL A 58 -5.22 -7.11 2.78
CA VAL A 58 -4.36 -6.42 3.76
C VAL A 58 -4.62 -6.93 5.17
N GLY A 59 -3.59 -7.45 5.83
CA GLY A 59 -3.67 -7.91 7.21
C GLY A 59 -3.95 -6.80 8.22
N CYS A 60 -4.56 -7.16 9.35
CA CYS A 60 -4.92 -6.24 10.43
C CYS A 60 -3.73 -5.40 10.94
N GLY A 61 -3.98 -4.15 11.32
CA GLY A 61 -2.98 -3.23 11.87
C GLY A 61 -1.85 -2.84 10.91
N SER A 62 -1.95 -3.20 9.63
CA SER A 62 -0.94 -2.81 8.64
C SER A 62 -1.07 -1.34 8.26
N VAL A 63 0.07 -0.69 8.02
CA VAL A 63 0.15 0.68 7.54
C VAL A 63 0.74 0.67 6.14
N LEU A 64 -0.05 1.12 5.16
CA LEU A 64 0.44 1.39 3.81
C LEU A 64 0.91 2.85 3.78
N ASN A 65 2.20 3.06 3.50
CA ASN A 65 2.80 4.39 3.46
C ASN A 65 2.32 5.18 2.23
N PRO A 66 2.46 6.53 2.23
CA PRO A 66 2.03 7.35 1.10
C PRO A 66 2.67 6.91 -0.23
N GLY A 67 1.83 6.75 -1.26
CA GLY A 67 2.22 6.29 -2.59
C GLY A 67 2.51 4.78 -2.72
N THR A 68 2.13 3.95 -1.75
CA THR A 68 2.34 2.49 -1.82
C THR A 68 1.47 1.87 -2.92
N ILE A 69 2.05 1.00 -3.73
CA ILE A 69 1.34 0.21 -4.75
C ILE A 69 1.40 -1.26 -4.35
N VAL A 70 0.25 -1.92 -4.30
CA VAL A 70 0.13 -3.37 -4.09
C VAL A 70 -0.52 -3.98 -5.32
N GLY A 71 0.21 -4.83 -6.03
CA GLY A 71 -0.29 -5.53 -7.21
C GLY A 71 -1.44 -6.49 -6.87
N LYS A 72 -2.27 -6.78 -7.87
CA LYS A 72 -3.44 -7.66 -7.72
C LYS A 72 -3.10 -9.03 -7.15
N GLU A 73 -4.07 -9.66 -6.49
CA GLU A 73 -4.00 -11.01 -5.92
C GLU A 73 -2.92 -11.21 -4.84
N SER A 74 -2.39 -10.11 -4.30
CA SER A 74 -1.34 -10.12 -3.29
C SER A 74 -1.86 -10.04 -1.85
N ASN A 75 -1.11 -10.60 -0.92
CA ASN A 75 -1.43 -10.61 0.50
C ASN A 75 -0.38 -9.81 1.29
N ILE A 76 -0.83 -8.95 2.20
CA ILE A 76 0.02 -8.24 3.16
C ILE A 76 -0.18 -8.87 4.53
N TYR A 77 0.89 -9.31 5.19
CA TYR A 77 0.80 -9.84 6.54
C TYR A 77 0.37 -8.76 7.55
N PRO A 78 -0.34 -9.15 8.63
CA PRO A 78 -0.70 -8.22 9.70
C PRO A 78 0.50 -7.46 10.26
N LEU A 79 0.26 -6.28 10.82
CA LEU A 79 1.28 -5.43 11.46
C LEU A 79 2.43 -5.03 10.51
N SER A 80 2.19 -5.04 9.20
CA SER A 80 3.19 -4.66 8.20
C SER A 80 3.24 -3.15 8.00
N SER A 81 4.46 -2.60 7.96
CA SER A 81 4.71 -1.28 7.36
C SER A 81 5.11 -1.48 5.90
N VAL A 82 4.21 -1.14 4.98
CA VAL A 82 4.39 -1.38 3.53
C VAL A 82 4.75 -0.08 2.84
N ARG A 83 5.75 -0.11 1.96
CA ARG A 83 6.24 1.06 1.24
C ARG A 83 6.73 0.67 -0.14
N GLY A 84 6.44 1.53 -1.13
CA GLY A 84 6.89 1.33 -2.50
C GLY A 84 5.98 0.36 -3.24
N PHE A 85 6.57 -0.51 -4.04
CA PHE A 85 5.84 -1.44 -4.92
C PHE A 85 5.90 -2.88 -4.39
N VAL A 86 4.74 -3.51 -4.26
CA VAL A 86 4.59 -4.96 -4.04
C VAL A 86 4.08 -5.57 -5.36
N PRO A 87 4.80 -6.52 -5.98
CA PRO A 87 4.36 -7.14 -7.23
C PRO A 87 3.01 -7.88 -7.09
N ALA A 88 2.36 -8.12 -8.23
CA ALA A 88 1.15 -8.94 -8.28
C ALA A 88 1.44 -10.40 -7.88
N GLY A 89 0.44 -11.10 -7.36
CA GLY A 89 0.56 -12.51 -6.96
C GLY A 89 1.67 -12.75 -5.94
N SER A 90 1.82 -11.84 -4.97
CA SER A 90 2.90 -11.88 -3.98
C SER A 90 2.38 -11.87 -2.55
N ILE A 91 3.19 -12.36 -1.62
CA ILE A 91 2.98 -12.25 -0.17
C ILE A 91 4.05 -11.31 0.38
N TYR A 92 3.64 -10.17 0.90
CA TYR A 92 4.49 -9.25 1.66
C TYR A 92 4.47 -9.66 3.13
N LYS A 93 5.60 -10.17 3.63
CA LYS A 93 5.73 -10.57 5.05
C LYS A 93 6.27 -9.43 5.91
N LYS A 94 7.31 -8.77 5.41
CA LYS A 94 7.94 -7.57 5.99
C LYS A 94 8.82 -6.90 4.95
N GLN A 95 9.39 -5.74 5.28
CA GLN A 95 10.31 -5.03 4.40
C GLN A 95 11.47 -5.94 3.97
N GLY A 96 11.70 -6.04 2.65
CA GLY A 96 12.73 -6.89 2.07
C GLY A 96 12.37 -8.38 1.99
N GLU A 97 11.23 -8.81 2.52
CA GLU A 97 10.76 -10.19 2.47
C GLU A 97 9.41 -10.28 1.75
N ILE A 98 9.50 -10.32 0.41
CA ILE A 98 8.37 -10.52 -0.49
C ILE A 98 8.60 -11.84 -1.23
N THR A 99 7.61 -12.72 -1.21
CA THR A 99 7.64 -14.00 -1.93
C THR A 99 6.50 -14.06 -2.94
N LYS A 100 6.67 -14.85 -4.00
CA LYS A 100 5.55 -15.23 -4.88
C LYS A 100 4.54 -16.06 -4.08
N LYS A 101 3.26 -15.84 -4.36
CA LYS A 101 2.14 -16.61 -3.82
C LYS A 101 1.94 -17.92 -4.59
#